data_AF-A0A363NZ34-F1
#
_entry.id   AF-A0A363NZ34-F1
#
_cell.length_a   1.000
_cell.length_b   1.000
_cell.length_c   1.000
_cell.angle_alpha   90.00
_cell.angle_beta   90.00
_cell.angle_gamma   90.00
#
_symmetry.space_group_name_H-M   'P 1'
#
loop_
_entity.id
_entity.type
_entity.pdbx_description
1 polymer ?
#
loop_
_entity_poly.entity_id
_entity_poly.type
_entity_poly.pdbx_seq_one_letter_code
_entity_poly.pdbx_strand_id
1 'polypeptide(L)'
;MNALDKLNFLINDKNLDVELRNIAEKVLREERITFDEGVLLYEKGELGYLGVLANYIREKRHGDHTFFNRNFHIEPTNVCVYDCKFCSYSRLIKERAEGWEMEVDGMMDIVKKYDNEAVTEVHITGGVVPKQNLEFYADFFKRCKAHRPELHIKGLTPVEYYYIFKKAKLSHYDGLKYLQSCGLDSMPGGGAEIFHPEIREQIAHDKCTAEQWLDIHEQAHRLGMHTNATMLYGHIEQFWHRVDHMERLRQLQDKTGGFQTFIPLKFRNKENQMSHIPEVSVIEDLRNYAVARIYMDNFDHIKAYWAMISRDTAQLSLAFGVDDIDGTLDDTTKIYSMAGAEEQKPGMTTQEVVELIKKVGRHPIERDTLYNVVTDYKDVVFDEDSKKKSYYALPVVNS
;
A
#
# COMPACT_ATOMS: atom_id res chain seq x y z
N MET A 1 -29.04 -3.63 -9.76
CA MET A 1 -29.18 -2.65 -8.67
C MET A 1 -27.86 -1.91 -8.58
N ASN A 2 -27.85 -0.60 -8.85
CA ASN A 2 -26.62 0.20 -8.77
C ASN A 2 -26.21 0.41 -7.28
N ALA A 3 -25.03 0.98 -7.00
CA ALA A 3 -24.57 1.13 -5.62
C ALA A 3 -25.51 2.00 -4.75
N LEU A 4 -26.09 3.06 -5.31
CA LEU A 4 -27.04 3.93 -4.61
C LEU A 4 -28.32 3.19 -4.22
N ASP A 5 -28.87 2.37 -5.12
CA ASP A 5 -30.07 1.58 -4.84
C ASP A 5 -29.82 0.56 -3.72
N LYS A 6 -28.63 -0.08 -3.69
CA LYS A 6 -28.24 -1.02 -2.61
C LYS A 6 -28.14 -0.32 -1.27
N LEU A 7 -27.55 0.89 -1.24
CA LEU A 7 -27.45 1.69 -0.01
C LEU A 7 -28.82 2.16 0.48
N ASN A 8 -29.69 2.62 -0.42
CA ASN A 8 -31.06 3.00 -0.08
C ASN A 8 -31.88 1.81 0.42
N PHE A 9 -31.72 0.62 -0.19
CA PHE A 9 -32.37 -0.60 0.29
C PHE A 9 -31.95 -0.91 1.73
N LEU A 10 -30.65 -0.81 2.01
CA LEU A 10 -30.08 -1.07 3.33
C LEU A 10 -30.57 -0.08 4.40
N ILE A 11 -30.62 1.22 4.08
CA ILE A 11 -31.14 2.25 5.00
C ILE A 11 -32.62 2.01 5.35
N ASN A 12 -33.41 1.58 4.36
CA ASN A 12 -34.85 1.34 4.53
C ASN A 12 -35.18 -0.04 5.15
N ASP A 13 -34.19 -0.91 5.37
CA ASP A 13 -34.41 -2.18 6.05
C ASP A 13 -34.75 -1.93 7.53
N LYS A 14 -35.96 -2.32 7.94
CA LYS A 14 -36.46 -2.17 9.31
C LYS A 14 -35.72 -3.04 10.33
N ASN A 15 -35.04 -4.08 9.87
CA ASN A 15 -34.30 -5.00 10.73
C ASN A 15 -32.84 -4.57 10.94
N LEU A 16 -32.35 -3.58 10.20
CA LEU A 16 -31.01 -3.05 10.39
C LEU A 16 -30.89 -2.37 11.76
N ASP A 17 -29.82 -2.67 12.48
CA ASP A 17 -29.47 -2.02 13.74
C ASP A 17 -29.45 -0.48 13.59
N VAL A 18 -29.96 0.24 14.59
CA VAL A 18 -30.14 1.70 14.51
C VAL A 18 -28.80 2.41 14.37
N GLU A 19 -27.75 1.95 15.05
CA GLU A 19 -26.42 2.56 14.98
C GLU A 19 -25.81 2.34 13.59
N LEU A 20 -25.95 1.14 13.02
CA LEU A 20 -25.51 0.84 11.65
C LEU A 20 -26.34 1.60 10.59
N ARG A 21 -27.64 1.82 10.82
CA ARG A 21 -28.46 2.65 9.92
C ARG A 21 -27.96 4.10 9.92
N ASN A 22 -27.67 4.67 11.08
CA ASN A 22 -27.16 6.03 11.19
C ASN A 22 -25.84 6.21 10.41
N ILE A 23 -24.93 5.24 10.49
CA ILE A 23 -23.68 5.27 9.73
C ILE A 23 -23.96 5.20 8.21
N ALA A 24 -24.88 4.35 7.77
CA ALA A 24 -25.25 4.26 6.36
C ALA A 24 -25.86 5.58 5.82
N GLU A 25 -26.68 6.26 6.63
CA GLU A 25 -27.22 7.59 6.32
C GLU A 25 -26.13 8.66 6.24
N LYS A 26 -25.13 8.62 7.14
CA LYS A 26 -23.95 9.49 7.04
C LYS A 26 -23.19 9.27 5.74
N VAL A 27 -22.94 8.02 5.36
CA VAL A 27 -22.27 7.69 4.09
C VAL A 27 -23.05 8.23 2.89
N LEU A 28 -24.39 8.10 2.90
CA LEU A 28 -25.23 8.66 1.84
C LEU A 28 -25.12 10.19 1.75
N ARG A 29 -25.01 10.87 2.90
CA ARG A 29 -24.86 12.34 3.02
C ARG A 29 -23.42 12.84 2.92
N GLU A 30 -22.45 11.97 2.69
CA GLU A 30 -21.01 12.30 2.67
C GLU A 30 -20.53 12.91 4.00
N GLU A 31 -21.12 12.48 5.11
CA GLU A 31 -20.75 12.94 6.44
C GLU A 31 -19.68 12.04 7.05
N ARG A 32 -18.67 12.67 7.67
CA ARG A 32 -17.59 11.97 8.36
C ARG A 32 -18.12 11.12 9.52
N ILE A 33 -17.65 9.88 9.59
CA ILE A 33 -17.88 9.00 10.74
C ILE A 33 -16.87 9.26 11.86
N THR A 34 -17.34 9.11 13.09
CA THR A 34 -16.58 9.29 14.32
C THR A 34 -15.71 8.07 14.63
N PHE A 35 -14.81 8.22 15.60
CA PHE A 35 -14.01 7.13 16.15
C PHE A 35 -14.89 5.95 16.59
N ASP A 36 -15.89 6.20 17.43
CA ASP A 36 -16.76 5.15 17.98
C ASP A 36 -17.54 4.44 16.87
N GLU A 37 -18.00 5.17 15.85
CA GLU A 37 -18.64 4.57 14.68
C GLU A 37 -17.66 3.69 13.88
N GLY A 38 -16.40 4.08 13.75
CA GLY A 38 -15.36 3.24 13.14
C GLY A 38 -15.11 1.94 13.90
N VAL A 39 -15.08 2.00 15.24
CA VAL A 39 -14.95 0.80 16.10
C VAL A 39 -16.19 -0.08 15.94
N LEU A 40 -17.38 0.51 15.97
CA LEU A 40 -18.65 -0.19 15.78
C LEU A 40 -18.71 -0.94 14.45
N LEU A 41 -18.20 -0.35 13.37
CA LEU A 41 -18.12 -1.03 12.06
C LEU A 41 -17.25 -2.28 12.12
N TYR A 42 -16.11 -2.24 12.81
CA TYR A 42 -15.27 -3.43 12.98
C TYR A 42 -15.94 -4.49 13.87
N GLU A 43 -16.67 -4.10 14.90
CA GLU A 43 -17.28 -5.05 15.85
C GLU A 43 -18.59 -5.66 15.32
N LYS A 44 -19.44 -4.87 14.65
CA LYS A 44 -20.80 -5.27 14.26
C LYS A 44 -21.07 -5.28 12.76
N GLY A 45 -20.23 -4.65 11.94
CA GLY A 45 -20.49 -4.46 10.51
C GLY A 45 -20.32 -5.74 9.69
N GLU A 46 -21.41 -6.41 9.32
CA GLU A 46 -21.36 -7.59 8.44
C GLU A 46 -20.72 -7.27 7.07
N LEU A 47 -20.07 -8.26 6.45
CA LEU A 47 -19.33 -8.08 5.19
C LEU A 47 -20.20 -7.44 4.09
N GLY A 48 -21.44 -7.92 3.93
CA GLY A 48 -22.38 -7.37 2.94
C GLY A 48 -22.75 -5.91 3.20
N TYR A 49 -22.98 -5.53 4.47
CA TYR A 49 -23.24 -4.15 4.87
C TYR A 49 -22.05 -3.26 4.53
N LEU A 50 -20.84 -3.66 4.94
CA LEU A 50 -19.62 -2.90 4.71
C LEU A 50 -19.31 -2.75 3.21
N GLY A 51 -19.50 -3.81 2.43
CA GLY A 51 -19.33 -3.78 0.98
C GLY A 51 -20.28 -2.80 0.30
N VAL A 52 -21.54 -2.70 0.72
CA VAL A 52 -22.50 -1.71 0.17
C VAL A 52 -22.02 -0.28 0.40
N LEU A 53 -21.63 0.06 1.63
CA LEU A 53 -21.15 1.41 1.98
C LEU A 53 -19.85 1.75 1.25
N ALA A 54 -18.84 0.88 1.35
CA ALA A 54 -17.53 1.13 0.76
C ALA A 54 -17.58 1.19 -0.77
N ASN A 55 -18.34 0.31 -1.42
CA ASN A 55 -18.50 0.34 -2.87
C ASN A 55 -19.23 1.60 -3.34
N TYR A 56 -20.23 2.07 -2.60
CA TYR A 56 -20.90 3.34 -2.90
C TYR A 56 -19.90 4.50 -2.89
N ILE A 57 -19.07 4.62 -1.85
CA ILE A 57 -18.06 5.68 -1.76
C ILE A 57 -17.06 5.57 -2.90
N ARG A 58 -16.55 4.36 -3.17
CA ARG A 58 -15.59 4.10 -4.26
C ARG A 58 -16.13 4.46 -5.63
N GLU A 59 -17.35 4.04 -5.96
CA GLU A 59 -17.98 4.37 -7.25
C GLU A 59 -18.34 5.84 -7.37
N LYS A 60 -18.73 6.48 -6.27
CA LYS A 60 -19.01 7.91 -6.25
C LYS A 60 -17.75 8.75 -6.51
N ARG A 61 -16.60 8.35 -5.98
CA ARG A 61 -15.33 9.07 -6.16
C ARG A 61 -14.60 8.74 -7.46
N HIS A 62 -14.67 7.48 -7.91
CA HIS A 62 -13.80 6.98 -8.99
C HIS A 62 -14.56 6.29 -10.13
N GLY A 63 -15.90 6.23 -10.08
CA GLY A 63 -16.67 5.42 -11.02
C GLY A 63 -16.21 3.96 -10.99
N ASP A 64 -15.93 3.40 -12.17
CA ASP A 64 -15.36 2.07 -12.35
C ASP A 64 -13.83 2.08 -12.55
N HIS A 65 -13.18 3.25 -12.56
CA HIS A 65 -11.72 3.36 -12.75
C HIS A 65 -10.97 2.60 -11.65
N THR A 66 -10.02 1.76 -12.05
CA THR A 66 -9.08 1.07 -11.15
C THR A 66 -7.68 1.37 -11.63
N PHE A 67 -6.89 1.99 -10.75
CA PHE A 67 -5.56 2.48 -11.05
C PHE A 67 -4.50 1.40 -10.83
N PHE A 68 -3.46 1.43 -11.65
CA PHE A 68 -2.21 0.69 -11.45
C PHE A 68 -1.06 1.47 -12.08
N ASN A 69 0.20 1.16 -11.75
CA ASN A 69 1.36 1.78 -12.39
C ASN A 69 2.44 0.75 -12.74
N ARG A 70 3.48 1.23 -13.43
CA ARG A 70 4.66 0.44 -13.82
C ARG A 70 5.84 0.89 -12.97
N ASN A 71 6.12 0.15 -11.91
CA ASN A 71 7.22 0.44 -10.99
C ASN A 71 8.20 -0.74 -10.87
N PHE A 72 9.41 -0.44 -10.44
CA PHE A 72 10.39 -1.45 -10.00
C PHE A 72 10.95 -1.09 -8.63
N HIS A 73 11.43 -2.12 -7.92
CA HIS A 73 11.92 -1.99 -6.56
C HIS A 73 13.45 -2.06 -6.51
N ILE A 74 14.05 -1.21 -5.67
CA ILE A 74 15.45 -1.33 -5.25
C ILE A 74 15.46 -1.53 -3.74
N GLU A 75 16.12 -2.60 -3.30
CA GLU A 75 16.34 -2.89 -1.90
C GLU A 75 17.82 -2.66 -1.53
N PRO A 76 18.17 -1.49 -0.95
CA PRO A 76 19.58 -1.16 -0.66
C PRO A 76 20.22 -2.15 0.32
N THR A 77 19.45 -2.72 1.23
CA THR A 77 19.91 -3.71 2.22
C THR A 77 18.74 -4.50 2.78
N ASN A 78 18.99 -5.76 3.15
CA ASN A 78 18.10 -6.57 3.97
C ASN A 78 18.61 -6.72 5.42
N VAL A 79 19.60 -5.94 5.85
CA VAL A 79 20.10 -5.90 7.22
C VAL A 79 19.54 -4.67 7.92
N CYS A 80 19.20 -4.77 9.21
CA CYS A 80 18.64 -3.64 9.93
C CYS A 80 19.22 -3.47 11.34
N VAL A 81 19.30 -2.21 11.78
CA VAL A 81 19.59 -1.83 13.16
C VAL A 81 18.39 -2.04 14.09
N TYR A 82 17.18 -2.17 13.54
CA TYR A 82 15.92 -2.28 14.27
C TYR A 82 15.43 -3.74 14.37
N ASP A 83 14.62 -4.03 15.39
CA ASP A 83 14.11 -5.36 15.73
C ASP A 83 12.57 -5.46 15.66
N CYS A 84 12.03 -5.25 14.45
CA CYS A 84 10.59 -5.41 14.20
C CYS A 84 10.18 -6.89 14.23
N LYS A 85 9.27 -7.26 15.13
CA LYS A 85 8.91 -8.67 15.41
C LYS A 85 8.21 -9.39 14.27
N PHE A 86 7.50 -8.65 13.42
CA PHE A 86 6.78 -9.15 12.24
C PHE A 86 7.63 -9.15 10.96
N CYS A 87 8.82 -8.52 10.96
CA CYS A 87 9.59 -8.33 9.74
C CYS A 87 10.43 -9.57 9.45
N SER A 88 10.04 -10.32 8.42
CA SER A 88 10.77 -11.52 7.97
C SER A 88 12.13 -11.21 7.33
N TYR A 89 12.33 -9.94 6.97
CA TYR A 89 13.49 -9.44 6.24
C TYR A 89 14.63 -8.98 7.12
N SER A 90 14.31 -8.45 8.30
CA SER A 90 15.27 -7.78 9.14
C SER A 90 16.18 -8.80 9.82
N ARG A 91 17.33 -9.07 9.22
CA ARG A 91 18.44 -9.70 9.94
C ARG A 91 19.04 -8.66 10.88
N LEU A 92 19.13 -9.00 12.16
CA LEU A 92 19.84 -8.15 13.11
C LEU A 92 21.27 -7.96 12.61
N ILE A 93 21.91 -6.81 12.90
CA ILE A 93 23.30 -6.55 12.48
C ILE A 93 24.26 -7.71 12.86
N LYS A 94 23.95 -8.46 13.92
CA LYS A 94 24.74 -9.63 14.34
C LYS A 94 24.75 -10.78 13.32
N GLU A 95 23.78 -10.83 12.41
CA GLU A 95 23.60 -11.81 11.34
C GLU A 95 23.97 -11.25 9.96
N ARG A 96 24.72 -10.12 9.92
CA ARG A 96 25.13 -9.42 8.68
C ARG A 96 25.77 -10.32 7.62
N ALA A 97 26.35 -11.46 8.01
CA ALA A 97 26.93 -12.44 7.08
C ALA A 97 25.90 -13.09 6.14
N GLU A 98 24.61 -13.08 6.50
CA GLU A 98 23.50 -13.63 5.70
C GLU A 98 22.75 -12.56 4.90
N GLY A 99 23.20 -11.29 4.96
CA GLY A 99 22.57 -10.16 4.28
C GLY A 99 23.50 -9.45 3.29
N TRP A 100 22.99 -8.38 2.71
CA TRP A 100 23.75 -7.50 1.80
C TRP A 100 23.54 -6.03 2.15
N GLU A 101 24.52 -5.21 1.77
CA GLU A 101 24.46 -3.75 1.81
C GLU A 101 25.03 -3.24 0.50
N MET A 102 24.15 -2.77 -0.40
CA MET A 102 24.55 -2.27 -1.71
C MET A 102 25.35 -0.97 -1.57
N GLU A 103 26.33 -0.80 -2.46
CA GLU A 103 26.91 0.51 -2.76
C GLU A 103 26.00 1.27 -3.72
N VAL A 104 26.18 2.59 -3.82
CA VAL A 104 25.46 3.43 -4.79
C VAL A 104 25.63 2.91 -6.22
N ASP A 105 26.83 2.46 -6.59
CA ASP A 105 27.09 1.86 -7.91
C ASP A 105 26.20 0.64 -8.18
N GLY A 106 26.04 -0.23 -7.20
CA GLY A 106 25.17 -1.40 -7.31
C GLY A 106 23.70 -1.02 -7.47
N MET A 107 23.22 0.01 -6.76
CA MET A 107 21.86 0.51 -6.94
C MET A 107 21.68 1.13 -8.34
N MET A 108 22.66 1.88 -8.83
CA MET A 108 22.65 2.44 -10.19
C MET A 108 22.67 1.36 -11.27
N ASP A 109 23.36 0.25 -11.05
CA ASP A 109 23.35 -0.88 -11.97
C ASP A 109 21.97 -1.55 -12.05
N ILE A 110 21.14 -1.47 -10.99
CA ILE A 110 19.73 -1.86 -11.08
C ILE A 110 18.96 -0.85 -11.91
N VAL A 111 19.10 0.46 -11.67
CA VAL A 111 18.42 1.50 -12.46
C VAL A 111 18.66 1.31 -13.95
N LYS A 112 19.92 1.09 -14.36
CA LYS A 112 20.31 0.88 -15.75
C LYS A 112 19.68 -0.34 -16.42
N LYS A 113 19.31 -1.38 -15.66
CA LYS A 113 18.61 -2.55 -16.22
C LYS A 113 17.22 -2.18 -16.76
N TYR A 114 16.63 -1.09 -16.25
CA TYR A 114 15.30 -0.62 -16.63
C TYR A 114 15.32 0.54 -17.63
N ASP A 115 16.48 0.91 -18.21
CA ASP A 115 16.60 2.05 -19.13
C ASP A 115 15.68 1.94 -20.36
N ASN A 116 15.43 0.72 -20.84
CA ASN A 116 14.56 0.46 -21.98
C ASN A 116 13.16 -0.03 -21.58
N GLU A 117 12.84 0.02 -20.28
CA GLU A 117 11.54 -0.37 -19.75
C GLU A 117 10.67 0.87 -19.52
N ALA A 118 9.39 0.75 -19.84
CA ALA A 118 8.38 1.79 -19.65
C ALA A 118 7.95 1.92 -18.17
N VAL A 119 8.91 1.96 -17.25
CA VAL A 119 8.69 2.23 -15.83
C VAL A 119 8.60 3.74 -15.60
N THR A 120 7.65 4.16 -14.78
CA THR A 120 7.42 5.58 -14.47
C THR A 120 7.97 5.97 -13.10
N GLU A 121 8.21 4.98 -12.23
CA GLU A 121 8.76 5.22 -10.89
C GLU A 121 9.70 4.11 -10.43
N VAL A 122 10.66 4.49 -9.58
CA VAL A 122 11.45 3.57 -8.76
C VAL A 122 11.02 3.68 -7.31
N HIS A 123 10.76 2.52 -6.69
CA HIS A 123 10.42 2.42 -5.27
C HIS A 123 11.63 1.91 -4.49
N ILE A 124 12.10 2.66 -3.49
CA ILE A 124 13.32 2.32 -2.74
C ILE A 124 12.97 2.13 -1.27
N THR A 125 13.01 0.90 -0.78
CA THR A 125 12.78 0.55 0.63
C THR A 125 13.63 -0.63 1.03
N GLY A 126 13.94 -0.78 2.32
CA GLY A 126 14.79 -1.86 2.83
C GLY A 126 15.09 -1.68 4.31
N GLY A 127 16.11 -2.37 4.80
CA GLY A 127 16.60 -2.21 6.16
C GLY A 127 17.38 -0.90 6.37
N VAL A 128 17.73 -0.63 7.63
CA VAL A 128 18.46 0.58 8.04
C VAL A 128 19.83 0.20 8.57
N VAL A 129 20.89 0.67 7.93
CA VAL A 129 22.28 0.41 8.34
C VAL A 129 23.11 1.69 8.43
N PRO A 130 24.12 1.78 9.31
CA PRO A 130 24.91 3.00 9.48
C PRO A 130 25.65 3.49 8.23
N LYS A 131 26.02 2.57 7.33
CA LYS A 131 26.76 2.88 6.10
C LYS A 131 25.92 3.64 5.07
N GLN A 132 24.62 3.34 5.01
CA GLN A 132 23.67 3.97 4.09
C GLN A 132 23.08 5.22 4.76
N ASN A 133 23.93 6.25 4.87
CA ASN A 133 23.63 7.51 5.56
C ASN A 133 23.09 8.58 4.60
N LEU A 134 23.05 9.84 5.06
CA LEU A 134 22.53 10.97 4.27
C LEU A 134 23.25 11.13 2.93
N GLU A 135 24.58 11.07 2.94
CA GLU A 135 25.39 11.25 1.72
C GLU A 135 25.22 10.08 0.76
N PHE A 136 25.07 8.85 1.26
CA PHE A 136 24.80 7.69 0.44
C PHE A 136 23.52 7.87 -0.41
N TYR A 137 22.41 8.22 0.23
CA TYR A 137 21.15 8.41 -0.48
C TYR A 137 21.14 9.67 -1.34
N ALA A 138 21.77 10.76 -0.88
CA ALA A 138 21.92 11.98 -1.66
C ALA A 138 22.74 11.76 -2.95
N ASP A 139 23.84 10.99 -2.89
CA ASP A 139 24.63 10.63 -4.07
C ASP A 139 23.81 9.76 -5.03
N PHE A 140 23.12 8.74 -4.51
CA PHE A 140 22.25 7.91 -5.32
C PHE A 140 21.16 8.72 -6.04
N PHE A 141 20.43 9.60 -5.33
CA PHE A 141 19.36 10.41 -5.96
C PHE A 141 19.90 11.33 -7.05
N LYS A 142 21.03 12.01 -6.81
CA LYS A 142 21.66 12.89 -7.81
C LYS A 142 22.07 12.10 -9.04
N ARG A 143 22.71 10.94 -8.86
CA ARG A 143 23.17 10.08 -9.95
C ARG A 143 22.00 9.47 -10.72
N CYS A 144 20.94 9.06 -10.03
CA CYS A 144 19.71 8.55 -10.64
C CYS A 144 19.07 9.62 -11.52
N LYS A 145 18.86 10.84 -11.01
CA LYS A 145 18.32 11.96 -11.78
C LYS A 145 19.23 12.45 -12.90
N ALA A 146 20.55 12.37 -12.75
CA ALA A 146 21.48 12.71 -13.82
C ALA A 146 21.44 11.69 -14.97
N HIS A 147 21.23 10.40 -14.66
CA HIS A 147 21.15 9.32 -15.64
C HIS A 147 19.78 9.25 -16.32
N ARG A 148 18.70 9.38 -15.53
CA ARG A 148 17.31 9.25 -15.97
C ARG A 148 16.40 10.31 -15.32
N PRO A 149 16.44 11.57 -15.81
CA PRO A 149 15.78 12.71 -15.16
C PRO A 149 14.26 12.55 -14.97
N GLU A 150 13.61 11.83 -15.88
CA GLU A 150 12.16 11.61 -15.90
C GLU A 150 11.67 10.52 -14.94
N LEU A 151 12.58 9.67 -14.43
CA LEU A 151 12.22 8.61 -13.50
C LEU A 151 11.84 9.20 -12.13
N HIS A 152 10.60 8.99 -11.70
CA HIS A 152 10.13 9.45 -10.39
C HIS A 152 10.75 8.61 -9.27
N ILE A 153 11.39 9.26 -8.30
CA ILE A 153 12.03 8.60 -7.15
C ILE A 153 11.07 8.64 -5.95
N LYS A 154 10.44 7.50 -5.68
CA LYS A 154 9.65 7.24 -4.47
C LYS A 154 10.52 6.47 -3.48
N GLY A 155 11.16 7.16 -2.54
CA GLY A 155 12.20 6.56 -1.72
C GLY A 155 11.96 6.71 -0.22
N LEU A 156 12.32 5.65 0.51
CA LEU A 156 12.51 5.60 1.96
C LEU A 156 11.28 5.93 2.80
N THR A 157 11.29 5.50 4.06
CA THR A 157 10.19 5.78 5.00
C THR A 157 10.67 6.71 6.12
N PRO A 158 9.76 7.26 6.94
CA PRO A 158 10.14 7.99 8.13
C PRO A 158 11.08 7.24 9.08
N VAL A 159 11.08 5.90 9.06
CA VAL A 159 12.00 5.08 9.86
C VAL A 159 13.46 5.31 9.44
N GLU A 160 13.73 5.28 8.13
CA GLU A 160 15.04 5.57 7.55
C GLU A 160 15.42 7.03 7.78
N TYR A 161 14.53 7.96 7.43
CA TYR A 161 14.77 9.40 7.54
C TYR A 161 15.08 9.84 8.96
N TYR A 162 14.31 9.36 9.94
CA TYR A 162 14.56 9.67 11.35
C TYR A 162 15.98 9.26 11.77
N TYR A 163 16.42 8.05 11.39
CA TYR A 163 17.76 7.57 11.69
C TYR A 163 18.84 8.44 11.02
N ILE A 164 18.68 8.69 9.72
CA ILE A 164 19.62 9.44 8.89
C ILE A 164 19.76 10.88 9.39
N PHE A 165 18.65 11.59 9.60
CA PHE A 165 18.65 13.00 10.01
C PHE A 165 19.17 13.18 11.43
N LYS A 166 18.84 12.26 12.34
CA LYS A 166 19.39 12.26 13.70
C LYS A 166 20.91 12.12 13.69
N LYS A 167 21.47 11.25 12.83
CA LYS A 167 22.93 11.08 12.68
C LYS A 167 23.58 12.28 12.01
N ALA A 168 22.91 12.89 11.02
CA ALA A 168 23.36 14.09 10.33
C ALA A 168 23.17 15.40 11.14
N LYS A 169 22.48 15.34 12.29
CA LYS A 169 22.10 16.49 13.12
C LYS A 169 21.28 17.54 12.36
N LEU A 170 20.40 17.08 11.47
CA LEU A 170 19.48 17.94 10.73
C LEU A 170 18.07 17.83 11.34
N SER A 171 17.31 18.93 11.25
CA SER A 171 15.86 18.87 11.47
C SER A 171 15.21 17.99 10.39
N HIS A 172 14.03 17.44 10.66
CA HIS A 172 13.31 16.65 9.66
C HIS A 172 13.00 17.46 8.39
N TYR A 173 12.67 18.75 8.55
CA TYR A 173 12.42 19.66 7.43
C TYR A 173 13.68 19.90 6.59
N ASP A 174 14.80 20.26 7.22
CA ASP A 174 16.05 20.54 6.48
C ASP A 174 16.62 19.28 5.83
N GLY A 175 16.49 18.13 6.50
CA GLY A 175 16.88 16.83 5.96
C GLY A 175 16.10 16.44 4.71
N LEU A 176 14.76 16.54 4.76
CA LEU A 176 13.92 16.28 3.59
C LEU A 176 14.14 17.30 2.49
N LYS A 177 14.25 18.59 2.81
CA LYS A 177 14.54 19.64 1.84
C LYS A 177 15.87 19.39 1.12
N TYR A 178 16.89 18.95 1.85
CA TYR A 178 18.17 18.55 1.26
C TYR A 178 18.00 17.38 0.29
N LEU A 179 17.34 16.29 0.71
CA LEU A 179 17.15 15.12 -0.15
C LEU A 179 16.24 15.40 -1.36
N GLN A 180 15.22 16.24 -1.21
CA GLN A 180 14.40 16.74 -2.32
C GLN A 180 15.27 17.50 -3.33
N SER A 181 16.17 18.38 -2.87
CA SER A 181 17.11 19.07 -3.77
C SER A 181 18.13 18.14 -4.45
N CYS A 182 18.29 16.91 -3.93
CA CYS A 182 19.13 15.88 -4.54
C CYS A 182 18.37 15.01 -5.56
N GLY A 183 17.04 15.11 -5.65
CA GLY A 183 16.23 14.36 -6.62
C GLY A 183 15.15 13.45 -6.03
N LEU A 184 14.93 13.46 -4.71
CA LEU A 184 13.80 12.76 -4.09
C LEU A 184 12.48 13.46 -4.46
N ASP A 185 11.51 12.73 -5.00
CA ASP A 185 10.25 13.33 -5.49
C ASP A 185 9.05 13.05 -4.56
N SER A 186 8.93 11.83 -4.02
CA SER A 186 7.85 11.46 -3.09
C SER A 186 8.29 10.40 -2.09
N MET A 187 7.44 10.15 -1.08
CA MET A 187 7.69 9.09 -0.08
C MET A 187 6.65 7.97 -0.15
N PRO A 188 7.05 6.69 -0.04
CA PRO A 188 6.13 5.60 0.27
C PRO A 188 5.58 5.70 1.70
N GLY A 189 4.61 4.85 2.03
CA GLY A 189 3.89 4.90 3.31
C GLY A 189 4.35 3.93 4.39
N GLY A 190 5.41 3.17 4.17
CA GLY A 190 5.88 2.14 5.11
C GLY A 190 6.33 2.67 6.48
N GLY A 191 6.55 1.77 7.43
CA GLY A 191 7.08 2.10 8.76
C GLY A 191 6.04 2.60 9.78
N ALA A 192 4.80 2.80 9.36
CA ALA A 192 3.70 3.25 10.20
C ALA A 192 3.26 2.17 11.20
N GLU A 193 3.11 0.93 10.76
CA GLU A 193 2.65 -0.23 11.54
C GLU A 193 1.29 0.01 12.21
N ILE A 194 1.25 -0.08 13.54
CA ILE A 194 0.21 0.47 14.40
C ILE A 194 0.87 1.57 15.24
N PHE A 195 0.24 2.74 15.31
CA PHE A 195 0.78 3.89 16.03
C PHE A 195 0.63 3.77 17.55
N HIS A 196 -0.46 3.18 18.04
CA HIS A 196 -0.76 3.16 19.45
C HIS A 196 0.40 2.50 20.25
N PRO A 197 0.93 3.15 21.30
CA PRO A 197 2.09 2.66 22.05
C PRO A 197 1.92 1.25 22.59
N GLU A 198 0.71 0.88 23.04
CA GLU A 198 0.40 -0.48 23.54
C GLU A 198 0.84 -1.57 22.57
N ILE A 199 0.65 -1.36 21.27
CA ILE A 199 1.02 -2.32 20.23
C ILE A 199 2.44 -2.05 19.74
N ARG A 200 2.79 -0.78 19.50
CA ARG A 200 4.08 -0.40 18.93
C ARG A 200 5.26 -0.83 19.80
N GLU A 201 5.15 -0.73 21.12
CA GLU A 201 6.16 -1.18 22.08
C GLU A 201 6.37 -2.70 22.05
N GLN A 202 5.38 -3.47 21.63
CA GLN A 202 5.50 -4.92 21.51
C GLN A 202 6.14 -5.33 20.17
N ILE A 203 5.79 -4.65 19.07
CA ILE A 203 6.12 -5.12 17.73
C ILE A 203 7.27 -4.37 17.04
N ALA A 204 7.57 -3.13 17.43
CA ALA A 204 8.54 -2.25 16.76
C ALA A 204 9.08 -1.13 17.67
N HIS A 205 9.51 -1.49 18.88
CA HIS A 205 9.81 -0.54 19.97
C HIS A 205 11.02 0.38 19.76
N ASP A 206 11.96 0.01 18.90
CA ASP A 206 13.27 0.65 18.78
C ASP A 206 13.39 1.62 17.59
N LYS A 207 12.42 1.62 16.69
CA LYS A 207 12.35 2.55 15.55
C LYS A 207 11.63 3.85 15.91
N CYS A 208 11.44 4.73 14.91
CA CYS A 208 10.76 6.01 15.13
C CYS A 208 9.35 5.81 15.73
N THR A 209 8.96 6.71 16.61
CA THR A 209 7.61 6.77 17.21
C THR A 209 6.55 7.18 16.18
N ALA A 210 5.28 7.10 16.54
CA ALA A 210 4.18 7.57 15.71
C ALA A 210 4.26 9.09 15.46
N GLU A 211 4.62 9.88 16.47
CA GLU A 211 4.77 11.33 16.37
C GLU A 211 5.90 11.69 15.41
N GLN A 212 7.02 10.95 15.46
CA GLN A 212 8.14 11.14 14.54
C GLN A 212 7.79 10.73 13.11
N TRP A 213 7.04 9.64 12.94
CA TRP A 213 6.56 9.21 11.62
C TRP A 213 5.66 10.29 11.01
N LEU A 214 4.66 10.76 11.76
CA LEU A 214 3.72 11.80 11.33
C LEU A 214 4.43 13.15 11.06
N ASP A 215 5.40 13.53 11.89
CA ASP A 215 6.15 14.78 11.70
C ASP A 215 6.97 14.78 10.40
N ILE A 216 7.62 13.67 10.05
CA ILE A 216 8.36 13.58 8.79
C ILE A 216 7.43 13.70 7.58
N HIS A 217 6.25 13.04 7.61
CA HIS A 217 5.24 13.24 6.57
C HIS A 217 4.73 14.69 6.53
N GLU A 218 4.47 15.32 7.69
CA GLU A 218 4.09 16.73 7.77
C GLU A 218 5.14 17.64 7.09
N GLN A 219 6.43 17.41 7.35
CA GLN A 219 7.50 18.18 6.74
C GLN A 219 7.61 17.93 5.23
N ALA A 220 7.40 16.70 4.77
CA ALA A 220 7.34 16.38 3.33
C ALA A 220 6.19 17.14 2.64
N HIS A 221 5.01 17.15 3.25
CA HIS A 221 3.84 17.85 2.71
C HIS A 221 4.06 19.37 2.66
N ARG A 222 4.72 19.95 3.66
CA ARG A 222 5.12 21.37 3.66
C ARG A 222 6.11 21.73 2.56
N LEU A 223 6.88 20.76 2.07
CA LEU A 223 7.78 20.89 0.92
C LEU A 223 7.07 20.62 -0.43
N GLY A 224 5.76 20.40 -0.41
CA GLY A 224 4.96 20.09 -1.60
C GLY A 224 5.13 18.66 -2.12
N MET A 225 5.75 17.77 -1.34
CA MET A 225 5.86 16.35 -1.71
C MET A 225 4.57 15.62 -1.39
N HIS A 226 4.19 14.70 -2.27
CA HIS A 226 3.16 13.73 -1.99
C HIS A 226 3.73 12.52 -1.26
N THR A 227 2.91 11.91 -0.40
CA THR A 227 3.29 10.69 0.31
C THR A 227 2.12 9.71 0.42
N ASN A 228 2.37 8.51 0.92
CA ASN A 228 1.34 7.52 1.24
C ASN A 228 1.38 7.16 2.72
N ALA A 229 0.37 6.44 3.22
CA ALA A 229 0.35 5.94 4.58
C ALA A 229 -0.08 4.47 4.64
N THR A 230 0.59 3.66 5.44
CA THR A 230 0.22 2.25 5.65
C THR A 230 -0.39 2.01 7.03
N MET A 231 -1.04 0.86 7.19
CA MET A 231 -1.42 0.31 8.50
C MET A 231 -1.21 -1.21 8.49
N LEU A 232 -0.35 -1.72 9.37
CA LEU A 232 -0.19 -3.16 9.56
C LEU A 232 -1.34 -3.70 10.40
N TYR A 233 -2.09 -4.66 9.89
CA TYR A 233 -3.28 -5.19 10.57
C TYR A 233 -3.32 -6.72 10.59
N GLY A 234 -4.14 -7.26 11.48
CA GLY A 234 -4.44 -8.69 11.58
C GLY A 234 -3.40 -9.46 12.40
N HIS A 235 -2.82 -8.84 13.42
CA HIS A 235 -1.86 -9.46 14.34
C HIS A 235 -2.39 -9.42 15.78
N ILE A 236 -1.72 -8.71 16.68
CA ILE A 236 -2.05 -8.66 18.11
C ILE A 236 -2.92 -7.45 18.47
N GLU A 237 -3.19 -6.56 17.52
CA GLU A 237 -3.93 -5.33 17.74
C GLU A 237 -5.45 -5.57 17.85
N GLN A 238 -6.08 -4.88 18.79
CA GLN A 238 -7.54 -4.73 18.83
C GLN A 238 -8.06 -3.77 17.75
N PHE A 239 -9.34 -3.89 17.36
CA PHE A 239 -9.94 -3.04 16.32
C PHE A 239 -9.85 -1.54 16.60
N TRP A 240 -10.02 -1.11 17.86
CA TRP A 240 -9.90 0.30 18.21
C TRP A 240 -8.49 0.86 17.99
N HIS A 241 -7.43 0.02 18.02
CA HIS A 241 -6.08 0.44 17.63
C HIS A 241 -5.98 0.74 16.14
N ARG A 242 -6.73 0.02 15.29
CA ARG A 242 -6.80 0.33 13.85
C ARG A 242 -7.50 1.66 13.61
N VAL A 243 -8.56 1.92 14.37
CA VAL A 243 -9.32 3.18 14.29
C VAL A 243 -8.49 4.35 14.82
N ASP A 244 -7.75 4.18 15.93
CA ASP A 244 -6.78 5.18 16.42
C ASP A 244 -5.73 5.50 15.35
N HIS A 245 -5.16 4.47 14.72
CA HIS A 245 -4.19 4.63 13.66
C HIS A 245 -4.74 5.45 12.49
N MET A 246 -5.92 5.06 11.99
CA MET A 246 -6.63 5.76 10.92
C MET A 246 -7.01 7.20 11.31
N GLU A 247 -7.45 7.42 12.54
CA GLU A 247 -7.82 8.76 13.04
C GLU A 247 -6.63 9.71 13.02
N ARG A 248 -5.46 9.26 13.49
CA ARG A 248 -4.23 10.07 13.48
C ARG A 248 -3.77 10.42 12.06
N LEU A 249 -3.87 9.47 11.13
CA LEU A 249 -3.60 9.73 9.71
C LEU A 249 -4.60 10.74 9.12
N ARG A 250 -5.89 10.56 9.40
CA ARG A 250 -6.97 11.44 8.96
C ARG A 250 -6.79 12.87 9.47
N GLN A 251 -6.39 13.04 10.71
CA GLN A 251 -6.08 14.37 11.30
C GLN A 251 -4.88 15.04 10.65
N LEU A 252 -3.79 14.30 10.39
CA LEU A 252 -2.65 14.87 9.66
C LEU A 252 -3.03 15.23 8.22
N GLN A 253 -3.86 14.42 7.58
CA GLN A 253 -4.37 14.68 6.24
C GLN A 253 -5.24 15.94 6.21
N ASP A 254 -6.12 16.16 7.19
CA ASP A 254 -6.88 17.42 7.30
C ASP A 254 -5.95 18.65 7.44
N LYS A 255 -4.81 18.48 8.13
CA LYS A 255 -3.84 19.55 8.36
C LYS A 255 -3.01 19.88 7.12
N THR A 256 -2.67 18.89 6.30
CA THR A 256 -1.60 19.03 5.29
C THR A 256 -1.98 18.60 3.88
N GLY A 257 -2.97 17.72 3.71
CA GLY A 257 -3.51 17.27 2.41
C GLY A 257 -2.52 16.53 1.51
N GLY A 258 -1.34 16.12 2.01
CA GLY A 258 -0.27 15.58 1.17
C GLY A 258 -0.30 14.07 0.97
N PHE A 259 -1.13 13.32 1.71
CA PHE A 259 -1.30 11.90 1.45
C PHE A 259 -2.17 11.66 0.22
N GLN A 260 -1.76 10.72 -0.64
CA GLN A 260 -2.56 10.26 -1.77
C GLN A 260 -3.33 8.99 -1.43
N THR A 261 -2.66 8.05 -0.75
CA THR A 261 -3.14 6.68 -0.61
C THR A 261 -3.05 6.17 0.82
N PHE A 262 -4.11 5.50 1.27
CA PHE A 262 -4.07 4.64 2.44
C PHE A 262 -3.90 3.17 2.03
N ILE A 263 -3.01 2.47 2.73
CA ILE A 263 -2.52 1.14 2.32
C ILE A 263 -2.60 0.17 3.51
N PRO A 264 -3.70 -0.58 3.65
CA PRO A 264 -3.75 -1.70 4.58
C PRO A 264 -2.70 -2.76 4.22
N LEU A 265 -1.88 -3.15 5.19
CA LEU A 265 -0.88 -4.20 5.04
C LEU A 265 -1.23 -5.36 5.95
N LYS A 266 -1.53 -6.52 5.34
CA LYS A 266 -1.85 -7.75 6.08
C LYS A 266 -0.60 -8.30 6.76
N PHE A 267 -0.70 -8.58 8.06
CA PHE A 267 0.31 -9.35 8.77
C PHE A 267 0.40 -10.78 8.22
N ARG A 268 1.63 -11.24 7.98
CA ARG A 268 1.94 -12.62 7.62
C ARG A 268 2.85 -13.24 8.67
N ASN A 269 2.65 -14.53 8.97
CA ASN A 269 3.26 -15.17 10.12
C ASN A 269 4.46 -16.10 9.78
N LYS A 270 5.07 -15.98 8.59
CA LYS A 270 6.23 -16.80 8.22
C LYS A 270 7.54 -16.06 8.42
N GLU A 271 8.57 -16.82 8.81
CA GLU A 271 9.97 -16.35 8.89
C GLU A 271 10.17 -15.13 9.80
N ASN A 272 9.37 -14.98 10.87
CA ASN A 272 9.47 -13.86 11.82
C ASN A 272 9.23 -14.30 13.28
N GLN A 273 9.42 -13.37 14.22
CA GLN A 273 9.32 -13.64 15.67
C GLN A 273 7.86 -13.75 16.17
N MET A 274 6.90 -13.48 15.30
CA MET A 274 5.45 -13.56 15.57
C MET A 274 4.81 -14.75 14.87
N SER A 275 5.57 -15.77 14.49
CA SER A 275 5.08 -16.91 13.70
C SER A 275 4.01 -17.77 14.36
N HIS A 276 3.82 -17.63 15.68
CA HIS A 276 2.77 -18.27 16.46
C HIS A 276 1.44 -17.51 16.44
N ILE A 277 1.42 -16.27 15.93
CA ILE A 277 0.21 -15.46 15.80
C ILE A 277 -0.54 -15.88 14.53
N PRO A 278 -1.84 -16.21 14.61
CA PRO A 278 -2.62 -16.59 13.45
C PRO A 278 -2.85 -15.40 12.51
N GLU A 279 -2.86 -15.66 11.21
CA GLU A 279 -3.31 -14.68 10.23
C GLU A 279 -4.83 -14.56 10.23
N VAL A 280 -5.34 -13.38 9.90
CA VAL A 280 -6.78 -13.15 9.72
C VAL A 280 -7.31 -13.73 8.41
N SER A 281 -8.62 -13.98 8.37
CA SER A 281 -9.30 -14.53 7.19
C SER A 281 -9.43 -13.50 6.06
N VAL A 282 -9.69 -13.98 4.84
CA VAL A 282 -10.02 -13.12 3.68
C VAL A 282 -11.25 -12.26 3.94
N ILE A 283 -12.24 -12.75 4.70
CA ILE A 283 -13.41 -11.96 5.09
C ILE A 283 -12.98 -10.75 5.91
N GLU A 284 -12.07 -10.93 6.87
CA GLU A 284 -11.53 -9.82 7.67
C GLU A 284 -10.70 -8.85 6.83
N ASP A 285 -9.96 -9.33 5.83
CA ASP A 285 -9.25 -8.46 4.88
C ASP A 285 -10.23 -7.54 4.14
N LEU A 286 -11.30 -8.10 3.57
CA LEU A 286 -12.32 -7.34 2.85
C LEU A 286 -13.10 -6.38 3.75
N ARG A 287 -13.42 -6.79 5.00
CA ARG A 287 -14.00 -5.90 6.01
C ARG A 287 -13.05 -4.74 6.30
N ASN A 288 -11.76 -5.01 6.46
CA ASN A 288 -10.76 -4.00 6.75
C ASN A 288 -10.61 -2.97 5.63
N TYR A 289 -10.60 -3.40 4.36
CA TYR A 289 -10.63 -2.48 3.21
C TYR A 289 -11.90 -1.63 3.18
N ALA A 290 -13.06 -2.24 3.46
CA ALA A 290 -14.32 -1.52 3.45
C ALA A 290 -14.40 -0.47 4.55
N VAL A 291 -14.02 -0.82 5.78
CA VAL A 291 -13.94 0.14 6.89
C VAL A 291 -12.92 1.24 6.59
N ALA A 292 -11.77 0.91 6.01
CA ALA A 292 -10.78 1.91 5.60
C ALA A 292 -11.37 2.91 4.59
N ARG A 293 -12.09 2.47 3.55
CA ARG A 293 -12.75 3.36 2.60
C ARG A 293 -13.80 4.26 3.27
N ILE A 294 -14.56 3.73 4.22
CA ILE A 294 -15.60 4.47 4.94
C ILE A 294 -14.98 5.50 5.90
N TYR A 295 -13.89 5.14 6.60
CA TYR A 295 -13.28 5.96 7.64
C TYR A 295 -12.34 7.03 7.07
N MET A 296 -11.54 6.68 6.06
CA MET A 296 -10.52 7.55 5.44
C MET A 296 -11.14 8.46 4.37
N ASP A 297 -12.12 9.28 4.77
CA ASP A 297 -12.89 10.15 3.86
C ASP A 297 -12.03 11.16 3.08
N ASN A 298 -10.91 11.59 3.65
CA ASN A 298 -9.99 12.60 3.11
C ASN A 298 -8.73 12.02 2.44
N PHE A 299 -8.65 10.70 2.28
CA PHE A 299 -7.68 10.05 1.39
C PHE A 299 -8.35 9.75 0.06
N ASP A 300 -7.69 10.08 -1.05
CA ASP A 300 -8.25 9.79 -2.37
C ASP A 300 -8.33 8.30 -2.62
N HIS A 301 -7.23 7.59 -2.42
CA HIS A 301 -7.07 6.22 -2.87
C HIS A 301 -6.95 5.23 -1.70
N ILE A 302 -7.57 4.06 -1.87
CA ILE A 302 -7.30 2.88 -1.05
C ILE A 302 -6.61 1.84 -1.94
N LYS A 303 -5.39 1.45 -1.56
CA LYS A 303 -4.55 0.56 -2.36
C LYS A 303 -4.49 -0.85 -1.78
N ALA A 304 -4.60 -1.84 -2.67
CA ALA A 304 -4.30 -3.22 -2.37
C ALA A 304 -3.01 -3.66 -3.09
N TYR A 305 -2.08 -4.25 -2.33
CA TYR A 305 -0.87 -4.84 -2.89
C TYR A 305 -1.09 -6.32 -3.23
N TRP A 306 -1.24 -6.67 -4.52
CA TRP A 306 -1.52 -8.05 -4.94
C TRP A 306 -0.37 -9.02 -4.67
N ALA A 307 0.84 -8.53 -4.41
CA ALA A 307 1.95 -9.39 -4.00
C ALA A 307 1.84 -9.83 -2.52
N MET A 308 1.09 -9.07 -1.71
CA MET A 308 0.88 -9.35 -0.28
C MET A 308 -0.37 -10.20 -0.02
N ILE A 309 -1.40 -10.04 -0.84
CA ILE A 309 -2.67 -10.80 -0.80
C ILE A 309 -2.81 -11.65 -2.07
N SER A 310 -3.64 -12.68 -2.11
CA SER A 310 -3.89 -13.38 -3.39
C SER A 310 -4.49 -12.46 -4.45
N ARG A 311 -4.27 -12.78 -5.73
CA ARG A 311 -4.92 -12.14 -6.89
C ARG A 311 -6.45 -12.11 -6.74
N ASP A 312 -7.04 -13.20 -6.24
CA ASP A 312 -8.48 -13.29 -5.99
C ASP A 312 -8.95 -12.31 -4.92
N THR A 313 -8.19 -12.17 -3.82
CA THR A 313 -8.51 -11.20 -2.76
C THR A 313 -8.37 -9.77 -3.29
N ALA A 314 -7.33 -9.49 -4.10
CA ALA A 314 -7.17 -8.19 -4.75
C ALA A 314 -8.34 -7.85 -5.67
N GLN A 315 -8.81 -8.81 -6.47
CA GLN A 315 -10.01 -8.65 -7.31
C GLN A 315 -11.27 -8.37 -6.49
N LEU A 316 -11.50 -9.16 -5.44
CA LEU A 316 -12.67 -8.97 -4.58
C LEU A 316 -12.62 -7.58 -3.91
N SER A 317 -11.46 -7.13 -3.46
CA SER A 317 -11.29 -5.85 -2.76
C SER A 317 -11.78 -4.64 -3.57
N LEU A 318 -11.82 -4.73 -4.91
CA LEU A 318 -12.36 -3.68 -5.80
C LEU A 318 -13.86 -3.42 -5.61
N ALA A 319 -14.58 -4.36 -4.98
CA ALA A 319 -15.97 -4.20 -4.55
C ALA A 319 -16.10 -3.81 -3.07
N PHE A 320 -14.99 -3.69 -2.35
CA PHE A 320 -14.92 -3.35 -0.92
C PHE A 320 -14.08 -2.08 -0.67
N GLY A 321 -14.07 -1.16 -1.63
CA GLY A 321 -13.54 0.18 -1.46
C GLY A 321 -12.17 0.45 -2.07
N VAL A 322 -11.48 -0.58 -2.57
CA VAL A 322 -10.19 -0.42 -3.27
C VAL A 322 -10.41 0.12 -4.68
N ASP A 323 -9.60 1.10 -5.04
CA ASP A 323 -9.55 1.70 -6.38
C ASP A 323 -8.15 1.65 -7.00
N ASP A 324 -7.14 1.25 -6.24
CA ASP A 324 -5.75 1.19 -6.69
C ASP A 324 -5.13 -0.19 -6.41
N ILE A 325 -4.65 -0.85 -7.45
CA ILE A 325 -4.03 -2.18 -7.39
C ILE A 325 -2.56 -2.01 -7.75
N ASP A 326 -1.68 -2.42 -6.84
CA ASP A 326 -0.23 -2.18 -6.96
C ASP A 326 0.61 -3.43 -6.68
N GLY A 327 1.80 -3.43 -7.26
CA GLY A 327 2.78 -4.51 -7.26
C GLY A 327 3.83 -4.26 -8.35
N THR A 328 4.97 -4.92 -8.26
CA THR A 328 6.01 -4.81 -9.29
C THR A 328 5.65 -5.69 -10.48
N LEU A 329 5.77 -5.14 -11.70
CA LEU A 329 5.57 -5.93 -12.94
C LEU A 329 6.61 -7.04 -13.09
N ASP A 330 7.74 -6.90 -12.40
CA ASP A 330 8.86 -7.84 -12.36
C ASP A 330 8.96 -8.50 -10.98
N ASP A 331 9.50 -9.72 -10.92
CA ASP A 331 9.62 -10.60 -9.74
C ASP A 331 10.65 -10.10 -8.70
N THR A 332 10.85 -8.78 -8.64
CA THR A 332 11.90 -8.10 -7.87
C THR A 332 11.54 -7.95 -6.39
N THR A 333 10.26 -7.90 -6.05
CA THR A 333 9.79 -7.73 -4.68
C THR A 333 9.70 -9.08 -3.95
N LYS A 334 10.84 -9.62 -3.51
CA LYS A 334 10.89 -10.91 -2.78
C LYS A 334 10.32 -10.86 -1.36
N ILE A 335 10.03 -9.65 -0.85
CA ILE A 335 9.70 -9.44 0.57
C ILE A 335 8.45 -10.14 1.03
N TYR A 336 7.41 -10.08 0.21
CA TYR A 336 6.14 -10.69 0.54
C TYR A 336 6.18 -12.21 0.40
N SER A 337 6.91 -12.74 -0.59
CA SER A 337 7.05 -14.18 -0.78
C SER A 337 7.77 -14.84 0.40
N MET A 338 8.84 -14.23 0.93
CA MET A 338 9.53 -14.75 2.13
C MET A 338 8.70 -14.58 3.41
N ALA A 339 7.89 -13.52 3.50
CA ALA A 339 6.95 -13.34 4.61
C ALA A 339 5.77 -14.33 4.57
N GLY A 340 5.65 -15.15 3.51
CA GLY A 340 4.65 -16.20 3.39
C GLY A 340 3.38 -15.77 2.66
N ALA A 341 3.42 -14.69 1.87
CA ALA A 341 2.30 -14.31 1.03
C ALA A 341 1.90 -15.46 0.08
N GLU A 342 0.60 -15.56 -0.23
CA GLU A 342 0.06 -16.60 -1.11
C GLU A 342 0.71 -16.57 -2.51
N GLU A 343 1.10 -15.38 -3.00
CA GLU A 343 1.79 -15.21 -4.26
C GLU A 343 3.31 -15.42 -4.09
N GLN A 344 3.79 -16.53 -4.64
CA GLN A 344 5.20 -16.93 -4.59
C GLN A 344 5.98 -16.48 -5.83
N LYS A 345 5.28 -15.94 -6.85
CA LYS A 345 5.85 -15.30 -8.04
C LYS A 345 5.15 -13.95 -8.29
N PRO A 346 5.49 -12.88 -7.56
CA PRO A 346 4.80 -11.59 -7.59
C PRO A 346 4.77 -10.87 -8.96
N GLY A 347 5.51 -11.33 -9.97
CA GLY A 347 5.44 -10.78 -11.32
C GLY A 347 4.07 -10.94 -11.97
N MET A 348 3.47 -9.82 -12.36
CA MET A 348 2.31 -9.77 -13.25
C MET A 348 2.62 -8.87 -14.44
N THR A 349 2.37 -9.35 -15.65
CA THR A 349 2.43 -8.52 -16.85
C THR A 349 1.32 -7.47 -16.83
N THR A 350 1.52 -6.37 -17.57
CA THR A 350 0.47 -5.35 -17.74
C THR A 350 -0.84 -5.95 -18.26
N GLN A 351 -0.75 -6.93 -19.16
CA GLN A 351 -1.92 -7.63 -19.69
C GLN A 351 -2.69 -8.36 -18.58
N GLU A 352 -2.01 -9.11 -17.71
CA GLU A 352 -2.65 -9.83 -16.61
C GLU A 352 -3.36 -8.88 -15.63
N VAL A 353 -2.77 -7.72 -15.31
CA VAL A 353 -3.40 -6.70 -14.44
C VAL A 353 -4.67 -6.14 -15.11
N VAL A 354 -4.58 -5.80 -16.40
CA VAL A 354 -5.72 -5.26 -17.17
C VAL A 354 -6.86 -6.29 -17.24
N GLU A 355 -6.55 -7.55 -17.52
CA GLU A 355 -7.54 -8.63 -17.54
C GLU A 355 -8.16 -8.89 -16.15
N LEU A 356 -7.33 -8.85 -15.10
CA LEU A 356 -7.77 -9.01 -13.71
C LEU A 356 -8.83 -7.97 -13.35
N ILE A 357 -8.60 -6.70 -13.71
CA ILE A 357 -9.52 -5.58 -13.46
C ILE A 357 -10.79 -5.71 -14.32
N LYS A 358 -10.66 -6.00 -15.62
CA LYS A 358 -11.81 -6.15 -16.52
C LYS A 358 -12.74 -7.30 -16.11
N LYS A 359 -12.20 -8.41 -15.58
CA LYS A 359 -12.97 -9.59 -15.15
C LYS A 359 -14.02 -9.28 -14.08
N VAL A 360 -13.80 -8.26 -13.25
CA VAL A 360 -14.76 -7.81 -12.22
C VAL A 360 -15.55 -6.58 -12.64
N GLY A 361 -15.57 -6.26 -13.94
CA GLY A 361 -16.36 -5.16 -14.50
C GLY A 361 -15.83 -3.77 -14.16
N ARG A 362 -14.52 -3.65 -13.88
CA ARG A 362 -13.85 -2.38 -13.63
C ARG A 362 -13.05 -1.92 -14.84
N HIS A 363 -12.73 -0.63 -14.88
CA HIS A 363 -12.03 0.03 -15.96
C HIS A 363 -10.55 0.23 -15.57
N PRO A 364 -9.60 -0.48 -16.22
CA PRO A 364 -8.18 -0.37 -15.90
C PRO A 364 -7.55 0.93 -16.42
N ILE A 365 -6.89 1.68 -15.53
CA ILE A 365 -6.20 2.93 -15.80
C ILE A 365 -4.75 2.82 -15.35
N GLU A 366 -3.82 2.92 -16.30
CA GLU A 366 -2.41 3.11 -15.97
C GLU A 366 -2.20 4.57 -15.54
N ARG A 367 -1.55 4.76 -14.39
CA ARG A 367 -1.22 6.07 -13.83
C ARG A 367 0.27 6.23 -13.59
N ASP A 368 0.70 7.48 -13.44
CA ASP A 368 1.99 7.80 -12.85
C ASP A 368 1.92 7.78 -11.30
N THR A 369 3.00 8.19 -10.64
CA THR A 369 3.06 8.27 -9.17
C THR A 369 2.04 9.25 -8.59
N LEU A 370 1.69 10.29 -9.35
CA LEU A 370 0.81 11.38 -8.93
C LEU A 370 -0.64 11.18 -9.37
N TYR A 371 -1.00 9.96 -9.83
CA TYR A 371 -2.33 9.59 -10.31
C TYR A 371 -2.77 10.31 -11.59
N ASN A 372 -1.85 10.89 -12.37
CA ASN A 372 -2.16 11.33 -13.72
C ASN A 372 -2.35 10.09 -14.61
N VAL A 373 -3.36 10.14 -15.49
CA VAL A 373 -3.62 9.05 -16.45
C VAL A 373 -2.51 9.00 -17.49
N VAL A 374 -1.84 7.86 -17.58
CA VAL A 374 -0.82 7.55 -18.60
C VAL A 374 -1.49 6.83 -19.77
N THR A 375 -2.21 5.75 -19.48
CA THR A 375 -2.89 4.92 -20.50
C THR A 375 -4.25 4.47 -20.00
N ASP A 376 -5.28 4.69 -20.82
CA ASP A 376 -6.61 4.12 -20.63
C ASP A 376 -6.69 2.76 -21.35
N TYR A 377 -6.93 1.68 -20.60
CA TYR A 377 -6.98 0.31 -21.12
C TYR A 377 -8.38 -0.21 -21.44
N LYS A 378 -9.43 0.63 -21.44
CA LYS A 378 -10.83 0.21 -21.68
C LYS A 378 -11.01 -0.62 -22.93
N ASP A 379 -10.58 -0.06 -24.07
CA ASP A 379 -10.78 -0.62 -25.39
C ASP A 379 -9.50 -1.29 -25.96
N VAL A 380 -8.43 -1.37 -25.16
CA VAL A 380 -7.20 -2.04 -25.55
C VAL A 380 -7.44 -3.56 -25.63
N VAL A 381 -7.09 -4.13 -26.77
CA VAL A 381 -7.06 -5.58 -27.05
C VAL A 381 -5.60 -5.98 -27.22
N PHE A 382 -5.15 -6.98 -26.47
CA PHE A 382 -3.79 -7.51 -26.58
C PHE A 382 -3.73 -8.56 -27.70
N ASP A 383 -2.62 -8.62 -28.44
CA ASP A 383 -2.45 -9.47 -29.64
C ASP A 383 -2.55 -11.00 -29.38
N GLU A 384 -2.63 -11.44 -28.11
CA GLU A 384 -2.76 -12.85 -27.72
C GLU A 384 -4.15 -13.46 -27.98
N ASP A 385 -5.17 -12.68 -28.35
CA ASP A 385 -6.45 -13.20 -28.87
C ASP A 385 -6.29 -14.01 -30.19
N SER A 386 -5.06 -14.03 -30.76
CA SER A 386 -4.67 -14.85 -31.92
C SER A 386 -4.19 -16.27 -31.58
N LYS A 387 -4.02 -16.64 -30.30
CA LYS A 387 -3.72 -18.03 -29.91
C LYS A 387 -4.98 -18.89 -30.00
N LYS A 388 -5.13 -19.54 -31.16
CA LYS A 388 -6.07 -20.64 -31.49
C LYS A 388 -6.73 -21.26 -30.25
N LYS A 389 -8.07 -21.14 -30.17
CA LYS A 389 -8.92 -22.07 -29.41
C LYS A 389 -8.53 -23.50 -29.79
N SER A 390 -7.72 -24.16 -28.97
CA SER A 390 -7.54 -25.60 -29.04
C SER A 390 -8.82 -26.20 -28.49
N TYR A 391 -9.74 -26.55 -29.38
CA TYR A 391 -10.85 -27.40 -29.00
C TYR A 391 -10.24 -28.75 -28.59
N TYR A 392 -10.28 -29.07 -27.29
CA TYR A 392 -10.08 -30.44 -26.85
C TYR A 392 -11.20 -31.27 -27.48
N ALA A 393 -10.86 -32.15 -28.41
CA ALA A 393 -11.79 -33.16 -28.89
C ALA A 393 -12.12 -34.08 -27.70
N LEU A 394 -13.38 -34.05 -27.26
CA LEU A 394 -13.86 -35.01 -26.28
C LEU A 394 -13.75 -36.43 -26.89
N PRO A 395 -13.26 -37.42 -26.13
CA PRO A 395 -13.19 -38.79 -26.63
C PRO A 395 -14.61 -39.29 -26.91
N VAL A 396 -14.91 -39.55 -28.18
CA VAL A 396 -16.13 -40.27 -28.57
C VAL A 396 -15.93 -41.72 -28.14
N VAL A 397 -16.66 -42.15 -27.12
CA VAL A 397 -16.78 -43.56 -26.78
C VAL A 397 -17.69 -44.18 -27.84
N ASN A 398 -17.11 -44.89 -28.81
CA ASN A 398 -17.88 -45.76 -29.69
C ASN A 398 -18.37 -46.94 -28.86
N SER A 399 -19.67 -46.99 -28.64
CA SER A 399 -20.41 -48.10 -28.04
C SER A 399 -20.48 -49.32 -28.95
#